data_AF-A0A366KH14-F1
#
_entry.id   AF-A0A366KH14-F1
#
_cell.length_a   1.000
_cell.length_b   1.000
_cell.length_c   1.000
_cell.angle_alpha   90.00
_cell.angle_beta   90.00
_cell.angle_gamma   90.00
#
_symmetry.space_group_name_H-M   'P 1'
#
loop_
_entity.id
_entity.type
_entity.pdbx_description
1 polymer ?
#
loop_
_entity_poly.entity_id
_entity_poly.type
_entity_poly.pdbx_seq_one_letter_code
_entity_poly.pdbx_strand_id
1 'polypeptide(L)'
;MHNLTLLHGGTVRRGAYGHIKTGGRVYIEPGTSFQSLHVTGDTICVDIHGGSIKVDGSLQLPTGVLKVGTLSGHGRILGRGTIRAAKLDFQGLLRTEGDIYVKQSFTFQGLMQGQQRVVARSIDILGVAEASTMIASHIRIRNMHPKVVPLEHIRWMVRASKVRAITCQRAEIHKCICRILHTCRADLREGSFVHEAVCLATMTTDKSSAAILITGAPKRLHVAGH
;
A
#
# COMPACT_ATOMS: atom_id res chain seq x y z
N MET A 1 -22.46 5.35 23.60
CA MET A 1 -21.65 4.53 22.68
C MET A 1 -21.22 3.29 23.45
N HIS A 2 -21.50 2.10 22.92
CA HIS A 2 -21.22 0.83 23.61
C HIS A 2 -19.94 0.18 23.10
N ASN A 3 -19.24 -0.53 23.98
CA ASN A 3 -18.06 -1.33 23.63
C ASN A 3 -18.48 -2.78 23.42
N LEU A 4 -17.86 -3.45 22.44
CA LEU A 4 -18.17 -4.82 22.07
C LEU A 4 -16.90 -5.64 21.93
N THR A 5 -16.87 -6.81 22.56
CA THR A 5 -15.76 -7.75 22.47
C THR A 5 -16.31 -9.12 22.07
N LEU A 6 -15.81 -9.66 20.95
CA LEU A 6 -16.15 -10.99 20.45
C LEU A 6 -14.83 -11.76 20.27
N LEU A 7 -14.50 -12.70 21.16
CA LEU A 7 -13.20 -13.42 21.11
C LEU A 7 -13.24 -14.78 20.39
N HIS A 8 -14.42 -15.38 20.31
CA HIS A 8 -14.62 -16.73 19.76
C HIS A 8 -15.46 -16.71 18.48
N GLY A 9 -15.45 -15.58 17.76
CA GLY A 9 -16.29 -15.33 16.60
C GLY A 9 -17.67 -14.75 16.94
N GLY A 10 -18.49 -14.54 15.91
CA GLY A 10 -19.85 -14.01 16.03
C GLY A 10 -20.21 -12.96 14.99
N THR A 11 -21.28 -12.23 15.23
CA THR A 11 -21.73 -11.13 14.36
C THR A 11 -21.82 -9.83 15.16
N VAL A 12 -21.17 -8.78 14.67
CA VAL A 12 -21.42 -7.40 15.11
C VAL A 12 -22.62 -6.90 14.34
N ARG A 13 -23.72 -6.63 15.04
CA ARG A 13 -24.93 -6.07 14.45
C ARG A 13 -24.70 -4.63 13.99
N ARG A 14 -25.49 -4.18 13.01
CA ARG A 14 -25.45 -2.81 12.54
C ARG A 14 -25.74 -1.86 13.69
N GLY A 15 -24.85 -0.89 13.90
CA GLY A 15 -24.99 0.09 14.96
C GLY A 15 -23.80 1.03 15.06
N ALA A 16 -23.81 1.87 16.11
CA ALA A 16 -22.74 2.80 16.43
C ALA A 16 -22.03 2.38 17.72
N TYR A 17 -20.75 2.05 17.62
CA TYR A 17 -19.94 1.53 18.71
C TYR A 17 -18.85 2.51 19.14
N GLY A 18 -18.44 2.43 20.40
CA GLY A 18 -17.19 3.05 20.84
C GLY A 18 -16.04 2.20 20.33
N HIS A 19 -15.77 1.11 21.05
CA HIS A 19 -14.68 0.20 20.75
C HIS A 19 -15.20 -1.20 20.40
N ILE A 20 -14.74 -1.75 19.29
CA ILE A 20 -15.01 -3.14 18.88
C ILE A 20 -13.69 -3.92 18.93
N LYS A 21 -13.67 -5.07 19.59
CA LYS A 21 -12.55 -6.02 19.54
C LYS A 21 -13.03 -7.36 18.99
N THR A 22 -12.40 -7.84 17.93
CA THR A 22 -12.77 -9.08 17.26
C THR A 22 -11.64 -10.11 17.30
N GLY A 23 -11.99 -11.32 17.72
CA GLY A 23 -11.18 -12.54 17.77
C GLY A 23 -12.01 -13.71 17.26
N GLY A 24 -11.34 -14.75 16.75
CA GLY A 24 -12.01 -15.80 15.97
C GLY A 24 -12.60 -15.25 14.66
N ARG A 25 -13.62 -15.93 14.11
CA ARG A 25 -14.27 -15.53 12.86
C ARG A 25 -15.46 -14.61 13.13
N VAL A 26 -15.35 -13.33 12.80
CA VAL A 26 -16.38 -12.32 13.04
C VAL A 26 -16.89 -11.73 11.73
N TYR A 27 -18.21 -11.58 11.62
CA TYR A 27 -18.84 -10.78 10.57
C TYR A 27 -19.32 -9.45 11.15
N ILE A 28 -18.99 -8.34 10.50
CA ILE A 28 -19.50 -7.01 10.85
C ILE A 28 -20.55 -6.62 9.83
N GLU A 29 -21.78 -6.40 10.29
CA GLU A 29 -22.88 -6.01 9.41
C GLU A 29 -22.61 -4.67 8.71
N PRO A 30 -23.05 -4.52 7.45
CA PRO A 30 -22.88 -3.28 6.70
C PRO A 30 -23.50 -2.06 7.37
N GLY A 31 -22.87 -0.92 7.19
CA GLY A 31 -23.30 0.36 7.77
C GLY A 31 -22.93 0.54 9.24
N THR A 32 -22.16 -0.39 9.84
CA THR A 32 -21.64 -0.25 11.20
C THR A 32 -20.65 0.91 11.29
N SER A 33 -20.78 1.70 12.37
CA SER A 33 -19.88 2.79 12.71
C SER A 33 -19.17 2.54 14.04
N PHE A 34 -17.91 2.99 14.16
CA PHE A 34 -17.13 2.82 15.40
C PHE A 34 -16.12 3.93 15.63
N GLN A 35 -15.73 4.16 16.88
CA GLN A 35 -14.55 4.99 17.18
C GLN A 35 -13.26 4.20 16.92
N SER A 36 -13.16 2.96 17.42
CA SER A 36 -12.03 2.08 17.11
C SER A 36 -12.44 0.62 16.92
N LEU A 37 -11.78 -0.08 16.00
CA LEU A 37 -11.89 -1.52 15.80
C LEU A 37 -10.51 -2.19 15.90
N HIS A 38 -10.38 -3.20 16.75
CA HIS A 38 -9.19 -4.03 16.86
C HIS A 38 -9.48 -5.44 16.36
N VAL A 39 -8.85 -5.83 15.26
CA VAL A 39 -9.00 -7.14 14.61
C VAL A 39 -7.81 -8.01 14.98
N THR A 40 -8.03 -9.03 15.82
CA THR A 40 -7.01 -10.05 16.15
C THR A 40 -7.31 -11.41 15.51
N GLY A 41 -8.55 -11.65 15.10
CA GLY A 41 -8.97 -12.86 14.38
C GLY A 41 -9.20 -12.64 12.88
N ASP A 42 -10.12 -13.40 12.31
CA ASP A 42 -10.61 -13.26 10.93
C ASP A 42 -11.91 -12.44 10.92
N THR A 43 -11.84 -11.19 10.48
CA THR A 43 -13.00 -10.30 10.41
C THR A 43 -13.41 -10.05 8.97
N ILE A 44 -14.67 -10.32 8.66
CA ILE A 44 -15.29 -10.01 7.37
C ILE A 44 -16.19 -8.79 7.56
N CYS A 45 -16.03 -7.77 6.73
CA CYS A 45 -16.85 -6.57 6.77
C CYS A 45 -17.10 -6.02 5.37
N VAL A 46 -18.21 -5.29 5.21
CA VAL A 46 -18.57 -4.58 3.98
C VAL A 46 -19.17 -3.23 4.41
N ASP A 47 -18.84 -2.15 3.70
CA ASP A 47 -19.43 -0.81 3.92
C ASP A 47 -19.45 -0.33 5.38
N ILE A 48 -18.28 -0.35 6.03
CA ILE A 48 -18.09 0.12 7.40
C ILE A 48 -17.30 1.42 7.44
N HIS A 49 -17.55 2.22 8.48
CA HIS A 49 -16.82 3.47 8.68
C HIS A 49 -16.45 3.70 10.15
N GLY A 50 -15.36 4.41 10.40
CA GLY A 50 -14.97 4.68 11.78
C GLY A 50 -13.75 5.56 11.97
N GLY A 51 -13.32 5.72 13.22
CA GLY A 51 -12.13 6.50 13.58
C GLY A 51 -10.85 5.76 13.22
N SER A 52 -10.58 4.64 13.90
CA SER A 52 -9.36 3.86 13.71
C SER A 52 -9.62 2.36 13.59
N ILE A 53 -8.80 1.68 12.79
CA ILE A 53 -8.72 0.23 12.76
C ILE A 53 -7.27 -0.18 13.01
N LYS A 54 -7.09 -1.11 13.95
CA LYS A 54 -5.85 -1.86 14.11
C LYS A 54 -6.08 -3.31 13.68
N VAL A 55 -5.36 -3.79 12.68
CA VAL A 55 -5.42 -5.17 12.20
C VAL A 55 -4.15 -5.90 12.63
N ASP A 56 -4.28 -6.75 13.64
CA ASP A 56 -3.25 -7.68 14.13
C ASP A 56 -3.56 -9.13 13.72
N GLY A 57 -4.58 -9.33 12.87
CA GLY A 57 -5.03 -10.61 12.35
C GLY A 57 -5.33 -10.50 10.85
N SER A 58 -6.58 -10.77 10.48
CA SER A 58 -7.03 -10.86 9.09
C SER A 58 -8.32 -10.06 8.90
N LEU A 59 -8.26 -9.04 8.03
CA LEU A 59 -9.41 -8.23 7.65
C LEU A 59 -9.79 -8.54 6.19
N GLN A 60 -10.99 -9.07 6.00
CA GLN A 60 -11.54 -9.41 4.69
C GLN A 60 -12.57 -8.35 4.30
N LEU A 61 -12.30 -7.68 3.19
CA LEU A 61 -13.16 -6.69 2.56
C LEU A 61 -13.58 -7.23 1.18
N PRO A 62 -14.48 -8.22 1.11
CA PRO A 62 -14.83 -8.90 -0.14
C PRO A 62 -15.35 -7.93 -1.20
N THR A 63 -16.12 -6.92 -0.78
CA THR A 63 -16.65 -5.82 -1.60
C THR A 63 -16.83 -4.56 -0.75
N GLY A 64 -17.42 -3.51 -1.33
CA GLY A 64 -17.82 -2.30 -0.61
C GLY A 64 -16.67 -1.37 -0.27
N VAL A 65 -16.92 -0.46 0.68
CA VAL A 65 -15.98 0.60 1.07
C VAL A 65 -15.65 0.53 2.56
N LEU A 66 -14.36 0.50 2.86
CA LEU A 66 -13.83 0.74 4.20
C LEU A 66 -13.45 2.22 4.34
N LYS A 67 -14.13 3.00 5.18
CA LYS A 67 -13.84 4.43 5.37
C LYS A 67 -13.41 4.74 6.80
N VAL A 68 -12.12 5.01 7.01
CA VAL A 68 -11.58 5.27 8.35
C VAL A 68 -10.66 6.48 8.42
N GLY A 69 -10.42 7.00 9.62
CA GLY A 69 -9.35 7.97 9.86
C GLY A 69 -7.98 7.30 9.73
N THR A 70 -7.75 6.25 10.51
CA THR A 70 -6.47 5.54 10.54
C THR A 70 -6.67 4.05 10.33
N LEU A 71 -5.86 3.46 9.46
CA LEU A 71 -5.74 2.01 9.29
C LEU A 71 -4.31 1.60 9.59
N SER A 72 -4.11 0.77 10.61
CA SER A 72 -2.77 0.31 10.97
C SER A 72 -2.73 -1.14 11.44
N GLY A 73 -1.53 -1.65 11.70
CA GLY A 73 -1.33 -2.95 12.33
C GLY A 73 -0.38 -3.87 11.57
N HIS A 74 -0.37 -5.13 11.99
CA HIS A 74 0.45 -6.20 11.43
C HIS A 74 -0.42 -7.41 11.08
N GLY A 75 -0.59 -7.74 9.80
CA GLY A 75 -1.47 -8.84 9.44
C GLY A 75 -1.78 -8.96 7.96
N ARG A 76 -3.04 -9.27 7.66
CA ARG A 76 -3.51 -9.47 6.29
C ARG A 76 -4.77 -8.66 6.02
N ILE A 77 -4.80 -7.97 4.88
CA ILE A 77 -5.99 -7.32 4.34
C ILE A 77 -6.28 -7.91 2.97
N LEU A 78 -7.44 -8.51 2.79
CA LEU A 78 -7.80 -9.32 1.62
C LEU A 78 -9.14 -8.88 1.04
N GLY A 79 -9.30 -8.94 -0.29
CA GLY A 79 -10.61 -8.85 -0.94
C GLY A 79 -10.66 -7.95 -2.18
N ARG A 80 -11.81 -7.35 -2.46
CA ARG A 80 -12.02 -6.48 -3.64
C ARG A 80 -12.57 -5.09 -3.31
N GLY A 81 -12.87 -4.82 -2.04
CA GLY A 81 -13.39 -3.52 -1.66
C GLY A 81 -12.35 -2.41 -1.69
N THR A 82 -12.86 -1.18 -1.65
CA THR A 82 -12.08 0.06 -1.68
C THR A 82 -11.72 0.50 -0.27
N ILE A 83 -10.47 0.89 -0.06
CA ILE A 83 -9.99 1.43 1.21
C ILE A 83 -9.88 2.96 1.10
N ARG A 84 -10.52 3.67 2.02
CA ARG A 84 -10.44 5.12 2.17
C ARG A 84 -9.97 5.45 3.58
N ALA A 85 -8.73 5.92 3.70
CA ALA A 85 -8.13 6.28 4.99
C ALA A 85 -7.64 7.74 4.99
N ALA A 86 -7.50 8.36 6.16
CA ALA A 86 -6.68 9.57 6.26
C ALA A 86 -5.19 9.21 6.33
N LYS A 87 -4.86 8.18 7.12
CA LYS A 87 -3.51 7.59 7.24
C LYS A 87 -3.57 6.08 7.17
N LEU A 88 -2.58 5.47 6.51
CA LEU A 88 -2.40 4.02 6.45
C LEU A 88 -0.95 3.70 6.85
N ASP A 89 -0.77 2.89 7.88
CA ASP A 89 0.53 2.42 8.37
C ASP A 89 0.46 0.93 8.68
N PHE A 90 0.79 0.10 7.70
CA PHE A 90 0.46 -1.31 7.74
C PHE A 90 1.63 -2.21 7.37
N GLN A 91 1.83 -3.26 8.16
CA GLN A 91 2.83 -4.29 7.92
C GLN A 91 2.17 -5.64 7.59
N GLY A 92 2.62 -6.31 6.53
CA GLY A 92 2.19 -7.67 6.20
C GLY A 92 1.71 -7.83 4.77
N LEU A 93 0.52 -8.41 4.58
CA LEU A 93 -0.04 -8.72 3.27
C LEU A 93 -1.22 -7.81 2.95
N LEU A 94 -1.16 -7.10 1.84
CA LEU A 94 -2.27 -6.31 1.32
C LEU A 94 -2.64 -6.83 -0.07
N ARG A 95 -3.68 -7.67 -0.15
CA ARG A 95 -4.17 -8.26 -1.40
C ARG A 95 -5.59 -7.81 -1.66
N THR A 96 -5.72 -6.63 -2.27
CA THR A 96 -7.01 -6.03 -2.62
C THR A 96 -7.07 -5.71 -4.10
N GLU A 97 -8.19 -6.06 -4.75
CA GLU A 97 -8.47 -5.66 -6.14
C GLU A 97 -9.06 -4.24 -6.23
N GLY A 98 -9.58 -3.70 -5.13
CA GLY A 98 -10.15 -2.37 -5.08
C GLY A 98 -9.10 -1.26 -4.94
N ASP A 99 -9.56 -0.03 -5.14
CA ASP A 99 -8.73 1.17 -5.01
C ASP A 99 -8.36 1.47 -3.55
N ILE A 100 -7.21 2.13 -3.38
CA ILE A 100 -6.75 2.65 -2.10
C ILE A 100 -6.61 4.17 -2.21
N TYR A 101 -7.37 4.90 -1.40
CA TYR A 101 -7.31 6.35 -1.29
C TYR A 101 -6.90 6.74 0.13
N VAL A 102 -5.71 7.32 0.27
CA VAL A 102 -5.18 7.79 1.55
C VAL A 102 -4.95 9.29 1.50
N LYS A 103 -5.66 10.07 2.32
CA LYS A 103 -5.58 11.54 2.23
C LYS A 103 -4.18 12.09 2.52
N GLN A 104 -3.43 11.43 3.40
CA GLN A 104 -2.13 11.91 3.89
C GLN A 104 -1.02 10.90 3.54
N SER A 105 -0.66 10.03 4.47
CA SER A 105 0.49 9.13 4.36
C SER A 105 0.05 7.68 4.19
N PHE A 106 0.57 7.04 3.14
CA PHE A 106 0.53 5.59 2.94
C PHE A 106 1.92 5.04 3.23
N THR A 107 2.09 4.39 4.37
CA THR A 107 3.29 3.65 4.77
C THR A 107 2.95 2.17 4.77
N PHE A 108 3.69 1.39 4.00
CA PHE A 108 3.44 -0.04 3.89
C PHE A 108 4.73 -0.83 3.92
N GLN A 109 4.78 -1.87 4.75
CA GLN A 109 5.89 -2.80 4.82
C GLN A 109 5.42 -4.22 4.56
N GLY A 110 5.82 -4.83 3.44
CA GLY A 110 5.43 -6.21 3.13
C GLY A 110 5.14 -6.48 1.66
N LEU A 111 4.12 -7.29 1.41
CA LEU A 111 3.70 -7.71 0.07
C LEU A 111 2.34 -7.09 -0.27
N MET A 112 2.31 -6.24 -1.30
CA MET A 112 1.10 -5.62 -1.83
C MET A 112 0.82 -6.15 -3.23
N GLN A 113 -0.39 -6.69 -3.47
CA GLN A 113 -0.76 -7.29 -4.74
C GLN A 113 -2.22 -7.01 -5.14
N GLY A 114 -2.42 -6.78 -6.45
CA GLY A 114 -3.73 -6.71 -7.08
C GLY A 114 -4.34 -5.31 -7.15
N GLN A 115 -3.64 -4.27 -6.67
CA GLN A 115 -4.20 -2.93 -6.56
C GLN A 115 -4.38 -2.29 -7.94
N GLN A 116 -5.60 -1.88 -8.26
CA GLN A 116 -5.84 -1.11 -9.48
C GLN A 116 -5.29 0.31 -9.35
N ARG A 117 -5.62 1.00 -8.26
CA ARG A 117 -5.18 2.37 -8.04
C ARG A 117 -4.79 2.61 -6.58
N VAL A 118 -3.64 3.25 -6.39
CA VAL A 118 -3.20 3.76 -5.09
C VAL A 118 -3.01 5.26 -5.21
N VAL A 119 -3.78 6.02 -4.44
CA VAL A 119 -3.72 7.49 -4.43
C VAL A 119 -3.42 7.94 -3.01
N ALA A 120 -2.33 8.68 -2.83
CA ALA A 120 -2.02 9.32 -1.56
C ALA A 120 -1.28 10.65 -1.74
N ARG A 121 -1.06 11.41 -0.66
CA ARG A 121 -0.14 12.56 -0.72
C ARG A 121 1.32 12.08 -0.72
N SER A 122 1.61 11.06 0.09
CA SER A 122 2.92 10.41 0.16
C SER A 122 2.75 8.90 0.23
N ILE A 123 3.53 8.16 -0.56
CA ILE A 123 3.60 6.70 -0.58
C ILE A 123 5.03 6.29 -0.22
N ASP A 124 5.20 5.55 0.87
CA ASP A 124 6.45 4.89 1.25
C ASP A 124 6.20 3.39 1.39
N ILE A 125 6.81 2.61 0.49
CA ILE A 125 6.68 1.17 0.42
C ILE A 125 8.05 0.54 0.69
N LEU A 126 8.11 -0.26 1.75
CA LEU A 126 9.24 -1.12 2.07
C LEU A 126 8.85 -2.60 1.85
N GLY A 127 9.11 -3.12 0.66
CA GLY A 127 8.75 -4.48 0.28
C GLY A 127 8.49 -4.59 -1.21
N VAL A 128 7.49 -5.39 -1.59
CA VAL A 128 7.12 -5.61 -2.98
C VAL A 128 5.70 -5.11 -3.23
N ALA A 129 5.57 -4.27 -4.24
CA ALA A 129 4.29 -3.72 -4.68
C ALA A 129 3.97 -4.16 -6.10
N GLU A 130 2.74 -4.64 -6.30
CA GLU A 130 2.15 -4.91 -7.60
C GLU A 130 0.85 -4.11 -7.74
N ALA A 131 0.89 -3.05 -8.56
CA ALA A 131 -0.24 -2.15 -8.78
C ALA A 131 -0.33 -1.65 -10.23
N SER A 132 -1.54 -1.35 -10.70
CA SER A 132 -1.72 -0.76 -12.04
C SER A 132 -1.31 0.72 -12.05
N THR A 133 -1.79 1.52 -11.10
CA THR A 133 -1.51 2.96 -11.06
C THR A 133 -1.19 3.46 -9.65
N MET A 134 -0.14 4.26 -9.52
CA MET A 134 0.19 4.99 -8.28
C MET A 134 0.25 6.49 -8.53
N ILE A 135 -0.43 7.27 -7.68
CA ILE A 135 -0.50 8.73 -7.78
C ILE A 135 -0.21 9.32 -6.41
N ALA A 136 0.87 10.09 -6.30
CA ALA A 136 1.18 10.85 -5.10
C ALA A 136 2.11 12.03 -5.35
N SER A 137 2.29 12.94 -4.39
CA SER A 137 3.33 13.96 -4.52
C SER A 137 4.72 13.33 -4.42
N HIS A 138 4.88 12.40 -3.48
CA HIS A 138 6.14 11.69 -3.22
C HIS A 138 5.90 10.18 -3.23
N ILE A 139 6.71 9.44 -3.98
CA ILE A 139 6.67 7.98 -4.04
C ILE A 139 8.06 7.44 -3.75
N ARG A 140 8.16 6.61 -2.70
CA ARG A 140 9.33 5.82 -2.38
C ARG A 140 8.97 4.34 -2.41
N ILE A 141 9.67 3.57 -3.23
CA ILE A 141 9.55 2.11 -3.30
C ILE A 141 10.94 1.53 -3.08
N ARG A 142 11.10 0.75 -2.02
CA ARG A 142 12.33 0.02 -1.72
C ARG A 142 12.01 -1.42 -1.38
N ASN A 143 12.87 -2.32 -1.83
CA ASN A 143 12.76 -3.71 -1.44
C ASN A 143 13.25 -3.92 0.00
N MET A 144 12.68 -4.92 0.66
CA MET A 144 13.25 -5.42 1.91
C MET A 144 14.51 -6.22 1.59
N HIS A 145 15.63 -5.79 2.15
CA HIS A 145 16.87 -6.54 2.11
C HIS A 145 16.88 -7.50 3.31
N PRO A 146 16.72 -8.83 3.12
CA PRO A 146 16.76 -9.76 4.22
C PRO A 146 18.17 -9.76 4.81
N LYS A 147 18.33 -9.27 6.05
CA LYS A 147 19.64 -9.25 6.69
C LYS A 147 20.10 -10.63 7.16
N VAL A 148 19.19 -11.57 7.49
CA VAL A 148 19.53 -12.84 8.15
C VAL A 148 18.47 -13.95 7.95
N VAL A 149 17.97 -14.23 6.73
CA VAL A 149 17.00 -15.34 6.55
C VAL A 149 17.27 -16.15 5.27
N PRO A 150 17.22 -17.50 5.31
CA PRO A 150 17.35 -18.34 4.12
C PRO A 150 16.36 -17.96 3.03
N LEU A 151 16.87 -17.71 1.82
CA LEU A 151 16.14 -17.18 0.66
C LEU A 151 14.94 -18.04 0.22
N GLU A 152 14.87 -19.31 0.61
CA GLU A 152 13.88 -20.27 0.11
C GLU A 152 12.43 -19.93 0.51
N HIS A 153 12.22 -19.38 1.72
CA HIS A 153 10.89 -19.00 2.21
C HIS A 153 10.53 -17.53 1.94
N ILE A 154 11.48 -16.77 1.38
CA ILE A 154 11.44 -15.30 1.31
C ILE A 154 11.73 -14.78 -0.11
N ARG A 155 11.68 -15.66 -1.12
CA ARG A 155 11.92 -15.29 -2.53
C ARG A 155 11.13 -14.06 -2.98
N TRP A 156 9.96 -13.81 -2.40
CA TRP A 156 9.16 -12.64 -2.72
C TRP A 156 9.80 -11.31 -2.30
N MET A 157 10.55 -11.22 -1.20
CA MET A 157 11.16 -9.96 -0.74
C MET A 157 12.20 -9.40 -1.73
N VAL A 158 12.78 -10.29 -2.53
CA VAL A 158 13.85 -9.97 -3.48
C VAL A 158 13.29 -9.68 -4.88
N ARG A 159 11.99 -9.91 -5.12
CA ARG A 159 11.34 -9.66 -6.41
C ARG A 159 11.22 -8.17 -6.68
N ALA A 160 11.39 -7.79 -7.94
CA ALA A 160 11.11 -6.41 -8.34
C ALA A 160 9.64 -6.07 -8.12
N SER A 161 9.39 -4.86 -7.62
CA SER A 161 8.05 -4.27 -7.65
C SER A 161 7.59 -4.08 -9.09
N LYS A 162 6.29 -4.18 -9.35
CA LYS A 162 5.69 -4.02 -10.68
C LYS A 162 4.58 -2.99 -10.60
N VAL A 163 4.85 -1.80 -11.14
CA VAL A 163 3.86 -0.72 -11.14
C VAL A 163 3.67 -0.22 -12.57
N ARG A 164 2.51 -0.44 -13.17
CA ARG A 164 2.32 -0.11 -14.60
C ARG A 164 2.48 1.40 -14.85
N ALA A 165 1.85 2.25 -14.06
CA ALA A 165 1.95 3.70 -14.21
C ALA A 165 2.19 4.41 -12.87
N ILE A 166 3.14 5.33 -12.86
CA ILE A 166 3.49 6.16 -11.70
C ILE A 166 3.38 7.63 -12.11
N THR A 167 2.62 8.42 -11.33
CA THR A 167 2.54 9.88 -11.48
C THR A 167 2.85 10.56 -10.16
N CYS A 168 3.92 11.34 -10.12
CA CYS A 168 4.31 12.07 -8.91
C CYS A 168 5.14 13.32 -9.17
N GLN A 169 5.53 14.04 -8.10
CA GLN A 169 6.52 15.12 -8.22
C GLN A 169 7.95 14.59 -7.98
N ARG A 170 8.11 13.66 -7.03
CA ARG A 170 9.39 13.02 -6.71
C ARG A 170 9.23 11.51 -6.57
N ALA A 171 10.05 10.78 -7.32
CA ALA A 171 10.12 9.33 -7.32
C ALA A 171 11.49 8.85 -6.80
N GLU A 172 11.50 7.99 -5.79
CA GLU A 172 12.66 7.24 -5.32
C GLU A 172 12.33 5.76 -5.49
N ILE A 173 12.80 5.16 -6.58
CA ILE A 173 12.36 3.84 -7.02
C ILE A 173 13.57 2.91 -7.05
N HIS A 174 13.53 1.88 -6.22
CA HIS A 174 14.54 0.86 -6.14
C HIS A 174 13.92 -0.47 -6.58
N LYS A 175 14.62 -1.20 -7.45
CA LYS A 175 14.24 -2.53 -7.93
C LYS A 175 12.76 -2.62 -8.37
N CYS A 176 12.34 -1.74 -9.26
CA CYS A 176 10.96 -1.71 -9.77
C CYS A 176 10.91 -1.71 -11.29
N ILE A 177 9.97 -2.44 -11.85
CA ILE A 177 9.61 -2.40 -13.26
C ILE A 177 8.39 -1.48 -13.41
N CYS A 178 8.53 -0.44 -14.22
CA CYS A 178 7.48 0.52 -14.50
C CYS A 178 7.32 0.74 -16.00
N ARG A 179 6.09 0.81 -16.49
CA ARG A 179 5.86 1.11 -17.92
C ARG A 179 5.88 2.61 -18.16
N ILE A 180 5.12 3.38 -17.39
CA ILE A 180 4.97 4.82 -17.58
C ILE A 180 5.31 5.56 -16.28
N LEU A 181 6.30 6.45 -16.32
CA LEU A 181 6.70 7.30 -15.20
C LEU A 181 6.57 8.77 -15.59
N HIS A 182 5.63 9.47 -14.94
CA HIS A 182 5.49 10.92 -15.04
C HIS A 182 5.95 11.56 -13.73
N THR A 183 7.03 12.34 -13.79
CA THR A 183 7.61 12.95 -12.58
C THR A 183 8.36 14.25 -12.83
N CYS A 184 8.56 15.07 -11.80
CA CYS A 184 9.50 16.19 -11.88
C CYS A 184 10.93 15.71 -11.60
N ARG A 185 11.11 14.84 -10.60
CA ARG A 185 12.41 14.29 -10.20
C ARG A 185 12.32 12.78 -9.99
N ALA A 186 13.31 12.04 -10.48
CA ALA A 186 13.41 10.59 -10.26
C ALA A 186 14.83 10.18 -9.85
N ASP A 187 14.91 9.27 -8.89
CA ASP A 187 16.10 8.48 -8.58
C ASP A 187 15.77 7.00 -8.78
N LEU A 188 16.45 6.35 -9.73
CA LEU A 188 16.25 4.95 -10.10
C LEU A 188 17.48 4.13 -9.69
N ARG A 189 17.25 3.13 -8.84
CA ARG A 189 18.31 2.29 -8.27
C ARG A 189 18.00 0.81 -8.34
N GLU A 190 19.02 -0.02 -8.11
CA GLU A 190 18.92 -1.46 -7.83
C GLU A 190 18.19 -2.27 -8.91
N GLY A 191 18.47 -2.02 -10.19
CA GLY A 191 17.84 -2.76 -11.29
C GLY A 191 16.45 -2.24 -11.64
N SER A 192 16.19 -0.94 -11.44
CA SER A 192 14.91 -0.35 -11.83
C SER A 192 14.83 -0.14 -13.33
N PHE A 193 13.70 -0.50 -13.93
CA PHE A 193 13.46 -0.37 -15.37
C PHE A 193 12.19 0.42 -15.64
N VAL A 194 12.31 1.50 -16.42
CA VAL A 194 11.19 2.36 -16.82
C VAL A 194 11.08 2.41 -18.34
N HIS A 195 9.98 1.91 -18.91
CA HIS A 195 9.83 1.86 -20.37
C HIS A 195 9.52 3.23 -21.01
N GLU A 196 8.82 4.12 -20.32
CA GLU A 196 8.42 5.43 -20.84
C GLU A 196 8.51 6.44 -19.69
N ALA A 197 9.55 7.28 -19.72
CA ALA A 197 9.77 8.30 -18.70
C ALA A 197 9.56 9.71 -19.28
N VAL A 198 8.59 10.42 -18.70
CA VAL A 198 8.39 11.86 -18.87
C VAL A 198 8.87 12.53 -17.60
N CYS A 199 10.01 13.20 -17.67
CA CYS A 199 10.60 13.81 -16.49
C CYS A 199 11.05 15.25 -16.75
N LEU A 200 10.53 16.18 -15.94
CA LEU A 200 10.61 17.61 -16.21
C LEU A 200 11.92 18.27 -15.73
N ALA A 201 12.52 17.79 -14.63
CA ALA A 201 13.71 18.43 -14.05
C ALA A 201 14.94 17.51 -14.04
N THR A 202 15.01 16.53 -13.14
CA THR A 202 16.23 15.72 -12.95
C THR A 202 15.92 14.23 -12.89
N MET A 203 16.75 13.42 -13.52
CA MET A 203 16.69 11.96 -13.40
C MET A 203 18.09 11.42 -13.12
N THR A 204 18.23 10.70 -12.01
CA THR A 204 19.45 9.99 -11.62
C THR A 204 19.23 8.50 -11.75
N THR A 205 20.25 7.79 -12.25
CA THR A 205 20.22 6.35 -12.41
C THR A 205 21.55 5.76 -11.94
N ASP A 206 21.52 4.61 -11.27
CA ASP A 206 22.72 3.80 -11.10
C ASP A 206 23.03 2.97 -12.36
N LYS A 207 24.18 2.28 -12.38
CA LYS A 207 24.61 1.45 -13.52
C LYS A 207 23.71 0.25 -13.80
N SER A 208 22.86 -0.14 -12.84
CA SER A 208 21.97 -1.29 -12.95
C SER A 208 20.57 -0.92 -13.45
N SER A 209 20.24 0.37 -13.47
CA SER A 209 18.90 0.88 -13.76
C SER A 209 18.85 1.59 -15.11
N ALA A 210 17.70 1.54 -15.77
CA ALA A 210 17.50 2.13 -17.08
C ALA A 210 16.12 2.75 -17.24
N ALA A 211 16.03 3.81 -18.05
CA ALA A 211 14.78 4.45 -18.42
C ALA A 211 14.83 4.96 -19.87
N ILE A 212 13.77 4.75 -20.65
CA ILE A 212 13.63 5.36 -21.98
C ILE A 212 12.93 6.71 -21.79
N LEU A 213 13.65 7.80 -22.07
CA LEU A 213 13.13 9.16 -21.93
C LEU A 213 12.40 9.59 -23.20
N ILE A 214 11.14 10.01 -23.05
CA ILE A 214 10.32 10.48 -24.19
C ILE A 214 10.35 12.01 -24.29
N THR A 215 10.36 12.72 -23.17
CA THR A 215 10.44 14.19 -23.13
C THR A 215 11.22 14.68 -21.91
N GLY A 216 12.14 15.61 -22.14
CA GLY A 216 12.87 16.33 -21.11
C GLY A 216 13.54 17.56 -21.71
N ALA A 217 13.24 18.75 -21.17
CA ALA A 217 14.09 19.93 -21.36
C ALA A 217 15.50 19.65 -20.77
N PRO A 218 16.53 20.48 -21.07
CA PRO A 218 17.93 20.05 -21.08
C PRO A 218 18.36 19.43 -19.74
N LYS A 219 18.83 18.18 -19.78
CA LYS A 219 19.12 17.38 -18.58
C LYS A 219 20.58 16.95 -18.49
N ARG A 220 21.15 17.16 -17.30
CA ARG A 220 22.33 16.44 -16.82
C ARG A 220 21.90 15.04 -16.37
N LEU A 221 22.22 14.04 -17.19
CA LEU A 221 22.23 12.64 -16.76
C LEU A 221 23.46 12.44 -15.87
N HIS A 222 23.22 12.25 -14.57
CA HIS A 222 24.28 11.83 -13.65
C HIS A 222 24.17 10.33 -13.45
N VAL A 223 25.06 9.60 -14.10
CA VAL A 223 25.36 8.21 -13.72
C VAL A 223 26.23 8.30 -12.47
N ALA A 224 25.66 7.93 -11.32
CA ALA A 224 26.44 7.87 -10.09
C ALA A 224 27.46 6.72 -10.22
N GLY A 225 28.75 7.06 -10.36
CA GLY A 225 29.83 6.12 -10.13
C GLY A 225 29.86 5.74 -8.64
N HIS A 226 30.00 4.45 -8.36
CA HIS A 226 30.44 3.99 -7.05
C HIS A 226 31.93 4.26 -6.90
#